data_AF-A0A5C6BS43-F1
#
_entry.id   AF-A0A5C6BS43-F1
#
_cell.length_a   1.000
_cell.length_b   1.000
_cell.length_c   1.000
_cell.angle_alpha   90.00
_cell.angle_beta   90.00
_cell.angle_gamma   90.00
#
_symmetry.space_group_name_H-M   'P 1'
#
loop_
_entity.id
_entity.type
_entity.pdbx_description
1 polymer ?
#
loop_
_entity_poly.entity_id
_entity_poly.type
_entity_poly.pdbx_seq_one_letter_code
_entity_poly.pdbx_strand_id
1 'polypeptide(L)'
;MKLVEIDWQPTSRKLRQFGGICAFALPCLGWLWGGSSSVIMALAVVGVTLAILGLVWPRGIQPVFLAMMIVAIPVGLVLGELGMLCVYFGVFLPIGIIFRLMRRDALQLKTARSSASYWQPKSQPRDATRYYRQT
;
A
#
# COMPACT_ATOMS: atom_id res chain seq x y z
N MET A 1 -0.34 2.50 17.51
CA MET A 1 -0.64 2.95 16.13
C MET A 1 -1.63 1.96 15.56
N LYS A 2 -2.84 2.39 15.16
CA LYS A 2 -3.81 1.48 14.53
C LYS A 2 -3.33 1.23 13.10
N LEU A 3 -3.01 -0.03 12.77
CA LEU A 3 -2.53 -0.40 11.43
C LEU A 3 -3.64 -0.26 10.36
N VAL A 4 -4.91 -0.32 10.78
CA VAL A 4 -6.08 -0.12 9.92
C VAL A 4 -7.17 0.58 10.73
N GLU A 5 -7.62 1.75 10.27
CA GLU A 5 -8.78 2.45 10.84
C GLU A 5 -10.04 2.01 10.11
N ILE A 6 -10.94 1.34 10.83
CA ILE A 6 -12.23 0.91 10.30
C ILE A 6 -13.24 2.02 10.60
N ASP A 7 -13.72 2.68 9.55
CA ASP A 7 -14.81 3.66 9.65
C ASP A 7 -16.15 2.93 9.88
N TRP A 8 -16.48 2.68 11.16
CA TRP A 8 -17.72 1.99 11.56
C TRP A 8 -19.00 2.78 11.23
N GLN A 9 -18.88 4.11 11.07
CA GLN A 9 -19.95 5.00 10.64
C GLN A 9 -19.56 5.69 9.33
N PRO A 10 -19.66 4.99 8.19
CA PRO A 10 -19.27 5.56 6.91
C PRO A 10 -20.19 6.73 6.54
N THR A 11 -19.60 7.82 6.05
CA THR A 11 -20.36 8.97 5.54
C THR A 11 -21.28 8.53 4.40
N SER A 12 -22.48 9.13 4.30
CA SER A 12 -23.47 8.86 3.25
C SER A 12 -22.93 8.98 1.81
N ARG A 13 -21.83 9.73 1.61
CA ARG A 13 -21.10 9.80 0.33
C ARG A 13 -20.36 8.50 0.01
N LYS A 14 -19.68 7.88 0.98
CA LYS A 14 -18.92 6.64 0.79
C LYS A 14 -19.85 5.47 0.47
N LEU A 15 -21.00 5.39 1.15
CA LEU A 15 -22.05 4.40 0.89
C LEU A 15 -22.63 4.50 -0.53
N ARG A 16 -22.87 5.73 -1.02
CA ARG A 16 -23.32 5.96 -2.40
C ARG A 16 -22.26 5.59 -3.43
N GLN A 17 -20.99 5.95 -3.18
CA GLN A 17 -19.87 5.57 -4.03
C GLN A 17 -19.72 4.05 -4.11
N PHE A 18 -19.82 3.35 -2.97
CA PHE A 18 -19.79 1.89 -2.92
C PHE A 18 -20.90 1.26 -3.76
N GLY A 19 -22.15 1.73 -3.59
CA GLY A 19 -23.27 1.27 -4.41
C GLY A 19 -23.02 1.47 -5.91
N GLY A 20 -22.54 2.66 -6.31
CA GLY A 20 -22.17 2.93 -7.70
C GLY A 20 -21.04 2.04 -8.22
N ILE A 21 -20.02 1.78 -7.40
CA ILE A 21 -18.93 0.86 -7.75
C ILE A 21 -19.46 -0.56 -7.93
N CYS A 22 -20.34 -1.05 -7.06
CA CYS A 22 -20.94 -2.39 -7.17
C CYS A 22 -21.72 -2.58 -8.47
N ALA A 23 -22.39 -1.55 -9.00
CA ALA A 23 -23.11 -1.61 -10.27
C ALA A 23 -22.20 -1.95 -11.46
N PHE A 24 -20.94 -1.49 -11.44
CA PHE A 24 -19.97 -1.77 -12.50
C PHE A 24 -19.07 -2.97 -12.16
N ALA A 25 -18.63 -3.08 -10.91
CA ALA A 25 -17.65 -4.09 -10.50
C ALA A 25 -18.20 -5.52 -10.62
N LEU A 26 -19.45 -5.78 -10.22
CA LEU A 26 -20.06 -7.11 -10.27
C LEU A 26 -20.18 -7.67 -11.71
N PRO A 27 -20.79 -6.96 -12.67
CA PRO A 27 -20.86 -7.47 -14.05
C PRO A 27 -19.48 -7.54 -14.71
N CYS A 28 -18.55 -6.64 -14.38
CA CYS A 28 -17.18 -6.71 -14.89
C CYS A 28 -16.43 -7.95 -14.36
N LEU A 29 -16.64 -8.32 -13.08
CA LEU A 29 -16.14 -9.57 -12.50
C LEU A 29 -16.73 -10.80 -13.20
N GLY A 30 -18.05 -10.80 -13.43
CA GLY A 30 -18.74 -11.87 -14.15
C GLY A 30 -18.20 -12.04 -15.57
N TRP A 31 -17.86 -10.95 -16.25
CA TRP A 31 -17.25 -10.96 -17.57
C TRP A 31 -15.81 -11.48 -17.54
N LEU A 32 -14.98 -11.01 -16.60
CA LEU A 32 -13.57 -11.41 -16.47
C LEU A 32 -13.43 -12.92 -16.17
N TRP A 33 -14.37 -13.50 -15.45
CA TRP A 33 -14.40 -14.93 -15.14
C TRP A 33 -15.09 -15.79 -16.21
N GLY A 34 -15.48 -15.21 -17.35
CA GLY A 34 -16.11 -15.95 -18.44
C GLY A 34 -17.51 -16.47 -18.08
N GLY A 35 -18.23 -15.80 -17.18
CA GLY A 35 -19.58 -16.16 -16.82
C GLY A 35 -20.52 -16.14 -18.03
N SER A 36 -21.49 -17.04 -18.03
CA SER A 36 -22.59 -17.02 -19.02
C SER A 36 -23.27 -15.64 -19.05
N SER A 37 -23.80 -15.25 -20.21
CA SER A 37 -24.56 -13.99 -20.37
C SER A 37 -25.66 -13.82 -19.32
N SER A 38 -26.28 -14.92 -18.89
CA SER A 38 -27.31 -14.91 -17.83
C SER A 38 -26.72 -14.58 -16.45
N VAL A 39 -25.51 -15.08 -16.15
CA VAL A 39 -24.80 -14.80 -14.89
C VAL A 39 -24.36 -13.33 -14.84
N ILE A 40 -23.80 -12.82 -15.95
CA ILE A 40 -23.41 -11.41 -16.05
C ILE A 40 -24.62 -10.50 -15.87
N MET A 41 -25.75 -10.84 -16.50
CA MET A 41 -27.00 -10.06 -16.38
C MET A 41 -27.57 -10.12 -14.97
N ALA A 42 -27.56 -11.29 -14.32
CA ALA A 42 -27.96 -11.42 -12.92
C ALA A 42 -27.08 -10.57 -11.99
N LEU A 43 -25.76 -10.59 -12.18
CA LEU A 43 -24.81 -9.76 -11.42
C LEU A 43 -25.01 -8.26 -11.69
N ALA A 44 -25.34 -7.88 -12.93
CA ALA A 44 -25.67 -6.50 -13.27
C ALA A 44 -26.92 -6.02 -12.54
N VAL A 45 -27.99 -6.83 -12.52
CA VAL A 45 -29.24 -6.50 -11.81
C VAL A 45 -28.99 -6.38 -10.30
N VAL A 46 -28.20 -7.29 -9.72
CA VAL A 46 -27.80 -7.22 -8.31
C VAL A 46 -26.97 -5.95 -8.03
N GLY A 47 -26.03 -5.61 -8.91
CA GLY A 47 -25.24 -4.39 -8.79
C GLY A 47 -26.08 -3.11 -8.87
N VAL A 48 -27.02 -3.04 -9.81
CA VAL A 48 -27.92 -1.89 -9.98
C VAL A 48 -28.88 -1.75 -8.79
N THR A 49 -29.44 -2.86 -8.29
CA THR A 49 -30.31 -2.83 -7.11
C THR A 49 -29.55 -2.35 -5.86
N LEU A 50 -28.31 -2.80 -5.66
CA LEU A 50 -27.42 -2.28 -4.61
C LEU A 50 -27.13 -0.78 -4.79
N ALA A 51 -26.91 -0.32 -6.02
CA ALA A 51 -26.68 1.10 -6.29
C ALA A 51 -27.91 1.96 -5.98
N ILE A 52 -29.10 1.53 -6.39
CA ILE A 52 -30.37 2.20 -6.09
C ILE A 52 -30.61 2.21 -4.57
N LEU A 53 -30.38 1.08 -3.90
CA LEU A 53 -30.52 0.98 -2.45
C LEU A 53 -29.55 1.93 -1.72
N GLY A 54 -28.31 2.04 -2.19
CA GLY A 54 -27.32 2.99 -1.66
C GLY A 54 -27.69 4.45 -1.90
N LEU A 55 -28.45 4.75 -2.96
CA LEU A 55 -28.91 6.10 -3.30
C LEU A 55 -30.13 6.52 -2.47
N VAL A 56 -31.12 5.63 -2.36
CA VAL A 56 -32.40 5.90 -1.69
C VAL A 56 -32.27 5.73 -0.17
N TRP A 57 -31.55 4.70 0.29
CA TRP A 57 -31.41 4.39 1.71
C TRP A 57 -29.97 4.00 2.08
N PRO A 58 -29.07 4.99 2.24
CA PRO A 58 -27.66 4.73 2.53
C PRO A 58 -27.41 3.99 3.86
N ARG A 59 -28.33 4.06 4.82
CA ARG A 59 -28.21 3.28 6.08
C ARG A 59 -28.43 1.78 5.88
N GLY A 60 -29.22 1.36 4.88
CA GLY A 60 -29.50 -0.05 4.60
C GLY A 60 -28.31 -0.79 3.97
N ILE A 61 -27.45 -0.10 3.22
CA ILE A 61 -26.26 -0.69 2.59
C ILE A 61 -25.03 -0.73 3.52
N GLN A 62 -25.11 -0.06 4.68
CA GLN A 62 -24.04 -0.02 5.68
C GLN A 62 -23.55 -1.39 6.16
N PRO A 63 -24.40 -2.37 6.53
CA PRO A 63 -23.91 -3.68 6.96
C PRO A 63 -23.19 -4.43 5.84
N VAL A 64 -23.66 -4.32 4.59
CA VAL A 64 -23.01 -4.93 3.42
C VAL A 64 -21.65 -4.30 3.16
N PHE A 65 -21.57 -2.98 3.24
CA PHE A 65 -20.31 -2.24 3.11
C PHE A 65 -19.30 -2.65 4.19
N LEU A 66 -19.74 -2.73 5.46
CA LEU A 66 -18.88 -3.13 6.57
C LEU A 66 -18.40 -4.58 6.43
N ALA A 67 -19.28 -5.51 6.04
CA ALA A 67 -18.91 -6.90 5.80
C ALA A 67 -17.85 -7.03 4.70
N MET A 68 -18.06 -6.34 3.56
CA MET A 68 -17.07 -6.28 2.49
C MET A 68 -15.76 -5.63 2.93
N MET A 69 -15.83 -4.57 3.73
CA MET A 69 -14.64 -3.90 4.24
C MET A 69 -13.83 -4.83 5.15
N ILE A 70 -14.48 -5.59 6.03
CA ILE A 70 -13.80 -6.59 6.89
C ILE A 70 -13.02 -7.60 6.04
N VAL A 71 -13.58 -8.05 4.91
CA VAL A 71 -12.90 -8.94 3.97
C VAL A 71 -11.75 -8.24 3.22
N ALA A 72 -11.90 -6.95 2.90
CA ALA A 72 -10.89 -6.18 2.19
C ALA A 72 -9.67 -5.80 3.06
N ILE A 73 -9.82 -5.71 4.38
CA ILE A 73 -8.73 -5.37 5.31
C ILE A 73 -7.50 -6.28 5.17
N PRO A 74 -7.61 -7.62 5.28
CA PRO A 74 -6.43 -8.49 5.14
C PRO A 74 -5.79 -8.37 3.76
N VAL A 75 -6.59 -8.14 2.71
CA VAL A 75 -6.07 -7.89 1.35
C VAL A 75 -5.23 -6.61 1.33
N GLY A 76 -5.71 -5.53 1.95
CA GLY A 76 -4.98 -4.27 2.07
C GLY A 76 -3.65 -4.42 2.82
N LEU A 77 -3.63 -5.21 3.91
CA LEU A 77 -2.40 -5.50 4.66
C LEU A 77 -1.38 -6.24 3.80
N VAL A 78 -1.81 -7.29 3.09
CA VAL A 78 -0.94 -8.06 2.18
C VAL A 78 -0.42 -7.17 1.05
N LEU A 79 -1.26 -6.31 0.48
CA LEU A 79 -0.84 -5.36 -0.55
C LEU A 79 0.18 -4.34 -0.01
N GLY A 80 0.05 -3.89 1.23
CA GLY A 80 1.02 -3.01 1.88
C GLY A 80 2.39 -3.67 2.01
N GLU A 81 2.42 -4.90 2.52
CA GLU A 81 3.65 -5.69 2.64
C GLU A 81 4.26 -6.01 1.26
N LEU A 82 3.44 -6.43 0.30
CA LEU A 82 3.88 -6.66 -1.08
C LEU A 82 4.41 -5.39 -1.74
N GLY A 83 3.80 -4.23 -1.48
CA GLY A 83 4.28 -2.94 -1.99
C GLY A 83 5.67 -2.61 -1.45
N MET A 84 5.88 -2.75 -0.13
CA MET A 84 7.19 -2.59 0.49
C MET A 84 8.22 -3.58 -0.05
N LEU A 85 7.82 -4.85 -0.22
CA LEU A 85 8.66 -5.89 -0.80
C LEU A 85 9.05 -5.56 -2.24
N CYS A 86 8.10 -5.14 -3.08
CA CYS A 86 8.35 -4.72 -4.46
C CYS A 86 9.31 -3.54 -4.54
N VAL A 87 9.18 -2.54 -3.66
CA VAL A 87 10.14 -1.41 -3.61
C VAL A 87 11.52 -1.88 -3.17
N TYR A 88 11.59 -2.73 -2.16
CA TYR A 88 12.85 -3.28 -1.68
C TYR A 88 13.59 -4.07 -2.77
N PHE A 89 12.92 -5.04 -3.39
CA PHE A 89 13.54 -5.89 -4.41
C PHE A 89 13.66 -5.22 -5.78
N GLY A 90 12.76 -4.28 -6.12
CA GLY A 90 12.75 -3.58 -7.40
C GLY A 90 13.65 -2.35 -7.46
N VAL A 91 13.92 -1.71 -6.32
CA VAL A 91 14.71 -0.46 -6.26
C VAL A 91 15.96 -0.64 -5.41
N PHE A 92 15.82 -0.97 -4.12
CA PHE A 92 16.96 -0.97 -3.21
C PHE A 92 17.96 -2.11 -3.50
N LEU A 93 17.45 -3.31 -3.75
CA LEU A 93 18.27 -4.48 -4.08
C LEU A 93 19.11 -4.27 -5.36
N PRO A 94 18.56 -3.85 -6.51
CA PRO A 94 19.38 -3.63 -7.70
C PRO A 94 20.39 -2.49 -7.53
N ILE A 95 20.05 -1.43 -6.78
CA ILE A 95 21.03 -0.39 -6.43
C ILE A 95 22.23 -0.98 -5.68
N GLY A 96 21.96 -1.82 -4.68
CA GLY A 96 23.01 -2.52 -3.92
C GLY A 96 23.85 -3.45 -4.81
N ILE A 97 23.21 -4.18 -5.72
CA ILE A 97 23.89 -5.04 -6.69
C ILE A 97 24.79 -4.21 -7.62
N ILE A 98 24.29 -3.11 -8.18
CA ILE A 98 25.05 -2.20 -9.05
C ILE A 98 26.27 -1.65 -8.30
N PHE A 99 26.11 -1.18 -7.06
CA PHE A 99 27.25 -0.71 -6.25
C PHE A 99 28.28 -1.81 -5.99
N ARG A 100 27.83 -3.04 -5.76
CA ARG A 100 28.70 -4.21 -5.60
C ARG A 100 29.47 -4.54 -6.89
N LEU A 101 28.80 -4.51 -8.06
CA LEU A 101 29.46 -4.70 -9.36
C LEU A 101 30.49 -3.61 -9.65
N MET A 102 30.16 -2.35 -9.32
CA MET A 102 31.08 -1.22 -9.46
C MET A 102 32.23 -1.23 -8.44
N ARG A 103 32.31 -2.26 -7.57
CA ARG A 103 33.25 -2.37 -6.44
C ARG A 103 33.26 -1.12 -5.53
N ARG A 104 32.16 -0.37 -5.52
CA ARG A 104 32.06 0.89 -4.78
C ARG A 104 31.76 0.57 -3.32
N ASP A 105 32.80 0.55 -2.49
CA ASP A 105 32.68 0.32 -1.05
C ASP A 105 32.42 1.64 -0.31
N ALA A 106 31.22 2.21 -0.51
CA ALA A 106 30.84 3.49 0.10
C ALA A 106 30.77 3.43 1.63
N LEU A 107 30.51 2.23 2.18
CA LEU A 107 30.45 1.97 3.62
C LEU A 107 31.81 1.53 4.19
N GLN A 108 32.85 1.40 3.35
CA GLN A 108 34.19 0.96 3.74
C GLN A 108 34.18 -0.32 4.60
N LEU A 109 33.28 -1.25 4.24
CA LEU A 109 33.02 -2.48 4.98
C LEU A 109 34.10 -3.54 4.76
N LYS A 110 35.00 -3.35 3.79
CA LYS A 110 36.14 -4.24 3.60
C LYS A 110 37.08 -4.16 4.80
N THR A 111 37.08 -5.22 5.60
CA THR A 111 38.06 -5.44 6.66
C THR A 111 39.45 -5.59 6.05
N ALA A 112 40.22 -4.50 6.08
CA ALA A 112 41.64 -4.53 5.76
C ALA A 112 42.34 -5.42 6.81
N ARG A 113 42.77 -6.62 6.41
CA ARG A 113 43.42 -7.61 7.28
C ARG A 113 44.80 -7.18 7.80
N SER A 114 45.34 -6.11 7.22
CA SER A 114 46.62 -5.49 7.56
C SER A 114 46.49 -4.17 8.32
N SER A 115 45.28 -3.76 8.73
CA SER A 115 45.12 -2.51 9.50
C SER A 115 45.20 -2.79 10.99
N ALA A 116 46.04 -2.03 11.70
CA ALA A 116 46.10 -2.04 13.16
C ALA A 116 44.85 -1.40 13.80
N SER A 117 44.04 -0.66 13.02
CA SER A 117 42.89 0.11 13.51
C SER A 117 41.90 0.46 12.38
N TYR A 118 40.59 0.34 12.64
CA TYR A 118 39.53 0.80 11.73
C TYR A 118 39.08 2.24 12.01
N TRP A 119 39.70 2.92 12.98
CA TRP A 119 39.38 4.30 13.31
C TRP A 119 39.70 5.23 12.15
N GLN A 120 38.70 5.98 11.70
CA GLN A 120 38.90 7.03 10.71
C GLN A 120 39.12 8.37 11.40
N PRO A 121 40.11 9.17 10.96
CA PRO A 121 40.32 10.49 11.51
C PRO A 121 39.06 11.34 11.25
N LYS A 122 38.36 11.70 12.33
CA LYS A 122 37.25 12.63 12.26
C LYS A 122 37.78 13.96 11.73
N SER A 123 37.21 14.47 10.63
CA SER A 123 37.55 15.80 10.15
C SER A 123 37.23 16.81 11.25
N GLN A 124 38.26 17.49 11.74
CA GLN A 124 38.06 18.53 12.73
C GLN A 124 37.42 19.73 12.04
N PRO A 125 36.31 20.28 12.56
CA PRO A 125 35.82 21.56 12.08
C PRO A 125 36.97 22.57 12.20
N ARG A 126 37.24 23.32 11.12
CA ARG A 126 38.28 24.37 11.11
C ARG A 126 38.05 25.46 12.16
N ASP A 127 36.85 25.52 12.73
CA ASP A 127 36.42 26.57 13.63
C ASP A 127 35.53 26.00 14.75
N ALA A 128 35.98 26.18 16.00
CA ALA A 128 35.26 25.74 17.20
C ALA A 128 33.93 26.49 17.39
N THR A 129 33.80 27.70 16.83
CA THR A 129 32.57 28.50 16.95
C THR A 129 31.37 27.91 16.20
N ARG A 130 31.61 27.01 15.22
CA ARG A 130 30.56 26.33 14.46
C ARG A 130 29.80 25.29 15.28
N TYR A 131 30.42 24.75 16.33
CA TYR A 131 29.82 23.77 17.23
C TYR A 131 28.70 24.39 18.08
N TYR A 132 28.85 25.67 18.44
CA TYR A 132 27.87 26.42 19.25
C TYR A 132 26.65 26.94 18.47
N ARG A 133 26.56 26.68 17.16
CA ARG A 133 25.48 27.18 16.29
C ARG A 133 24.54 26.08 15.76
N GLN A 134 24.69 24.85 16.22
CA GLN A 134 23.76 23.76 15.89
C GLN A 134 22.59 23.77 16.90
N THR A 135 21.64 24.68 16.68
CA THR A 135 20.26 24.60 17.22
C THR A 135 19.38 23.79 16.30
#